data_AF-A0AAU8PNF3-F1
#
_entry.id   AF-A0AAU8PNF3-F1
#
_cell.length_a   1.000
_cell.length_b   1.000
_cell.length_c   1.000
_cell.angle_alpha   90.00
_cell.angle_beta   90.00
_cell.angle_gamma   90.00
#
_symmetry.space_group_name_H-M   'P 1'
#
loop_
_entity.id
_entity.type
_entity.pdbx_description
1 polymer ?
#
loop_
_entity_poly.entity_id
_entity_poly.type
_entity_poly.pdbx_seq_one_letter_code
_entity_poly.pdbx_strand_id
1 'polypeptide(L)'
;MFKKPAVPLKRRQMEAALQLYQKCKGWQATDEALDSLARSFPDFNFKSTLLKAAAVNALYGTQVYAVAEVAEHLCNVLGNTTVPATPALVEELAKVKFVRGSKHITWTFRSFASKFAHFFIGPNQFPIYDSYAVKMLTYHLNGKGREGLSYEQFAVGFSALKDALDFPVTTRELDRYLWLAGQLRAWKGLLPWRRPYPGINSELQRLFESPAREVQELTRAVLGGGENP
;
A
#
# COMPACT_ATOMS: atom_id res chain seq x y z
N MET A 1 3.53 25.96 5.99
CA MET A 1 2.22 26.32 5.39
C MET A 1 1.90 25.25 4.34
N PHE A 2 1.05 24.27 4.68
CA PHE A 2 0.78 23.16 3.77
C PHE A 2 -0.09 23.62 2.60
N LYS A 3 0.39 23.38 1.39
CA LYS A 3 -0.32 23.72 0.15
C LYS A 3 -1.53 22.79 0.04
N LYS A 4 -2.73 23.35 -0.20
CA LYS A 4 -3.94 22.54 -0.46
C LYS A 4 -3.63 21.51 -1.56
N PRO A 5 -4.12 20.26 -1.44
CA PRO A 5 -3.98 19.25 -2.49
C PRO A 5 -4.49 19.79 -3.83
N ALA A 6 -3.75 19.53 -4.90
CA ALA A 6 -4.15 19.93 -6.25
C ALA A 6 -5.47 19.27 -6.69
N VAL A 7 -5.71 18.02 -6.26
CA VAL A 7 -6.97 17.32 -6.43
C VAL A 7 -7.49 16.97 -5.03
N PRO A 8 -8.49 17.71 -4.51
CA PRO A 8 -9.03 17.46 -3.17
C PRO A 8 -9.67 16.07 -3.05
N LEU A 9 -9.43 15.40 -1.93
CA LEU A 9 -10.12 14.17 -1.56
C LEU A 9 -11.34 14.51 -0.70
N LYS A 10 -12.55 14.23 -1.20
CA LYS A 10 -13.79 14.48 -0.47
C LYS A 10 -14.18 13.28 0.41
N ARG A 11 -14.87 13.55 1.53
CA ARG A 11 -15.38 12.53 2.46
C ARG A 11 -16.16 11.41 1.76
N ARG A 12 -17.08 11.78 0.86
CA ARG A 12 -17.89 10.82 0.09
C ARG A 12 -17.05 9.84 -0.75
N GLN A 13 -15.91 10.28 -1.29
CA GLN A 13 -15.02 9.40 -2.07
C GLN A 13 -14.33 8.38 -1.16
N MET A 14 -13.88 8.82 0.03
CA MET A 14 -13.30 7.95 1.05
C MET A 14 -14.32 6.90 1.52
N GLU A 15 -15.51 7.35 1.96
CA GLU A 15 -16.58 6.47 2.43
C GLU A 15 -16.98 5.43 1.38
N ALA A 16 -17.12 5.85 0.12
CA ALA A 16 -17.47 4.92 -0.95
C ALA A 16 -16.37 3.89 -1.23
N ALA A 17 -15.09 4.28 -1.17
CA ALA A 17 -13.98 3.35 -1.34
C ALA A 17 -13.93 2.34 -0.20
N LEU A 18 -14.16 2.76 1.05
CA LEU A 18 -14.19 1.85 2.19
C LEU A 18 -15.37 0.88 2.11
N GLN A 19 -16.55 1.34 1.67
CA GLN A 19 -17.71 0.46 1.44
C GLN A 19 -17.45 -0.55 0.31
N LEU A 20 -16.75 -0.16 -0.77
CA LEU A 20 -16.32 -1.11 -1.80
C LEU A 20 -15.32 -2.12 -1.24
N TYR A 21 -14.35 -1.66 -0.45
CA TYR A 21 -13.37 -2.54 0.18
C TYR A 21 -14.02 -3.60 1.10
N GLN A 22 -15.09 -3.25 1.82
CA GLN A 22 -15.90 -4.19 2.62
C GLN A 22 -16.60 -5.29 1.78
N LYS A 23 -16.67 -5.13 0.45
CA LYS A 23 -17.16 -6.15 -0.48
C LYS A 23 -16.04 -7.05 -1.00
N CYS A 24 -14.77 -6.70 -0.81
CA CYS A 24 -13.61 -7.53 -1.13
C CYS A 24 -13.36 -8.53 0.01
N LYS A 25 -13.96 -9.72 -0.08
CA LYS A 25 -13.84 -10.75 0.97
C LYS A 25 -12.44 -11.35 1.03
N GLY A 26 -11.76 -11.49 -0.12
CA GLY A 26 -10.37 -11.94 -0.17
C GLY A 26 -9.45 -10.98 0.57
N TRP A 27 -9.54 -9.68 0.24
CA TRP A 27 -8.72 -8.66 0.90
C TRP A 27 -9.03 -8.48 2.39
N GLN A 28 -10.29 -8.60 2.83
CA GLN A 28 -10.61 -8.62 4.27
C GLN A 28 -9.96 -9.80 4.98
N ALA A 29 -10.06 -11.00 4.42
CA ALA A 29 -9.44 -12.19 4.98
C ALA A 29 -7.90 -12.07 5.02
N THR A 30 -7.29 -11.42 4.02
CA THR A 30 -5.85 -11.12 4.01
C THR A 30 -5.45 -10.22 5.17
N ASP A 31 -6.14 -9.11 5.38
CA ASP A 31 -5.85 -8.19 6.49
C ASP A 31 -6.00 -8.91 7.85
N GLU A 32 -7.09 -9.63 8.04
CA GLU A 32 -7.36 -10.39 9.27
C GLU A 32 -6.33 -11.49 9.53
N ALA A 33 -5.88 -12.19 8.49
CA ALA A 33 -4.85 -13.22 8.60
C ALA A 33 -3.50 -12.61 9.02
N LEU A 34 -3.11 -11.47 8.45
CA LEU A 34 -1.86 -10.79 8.81
C LEU A 34 -1.92 -10.19 10.22
N ASP A 35 -3.05 -9.60 10.62
CA ASP A 35 -3.26 -9.11 11.99
C ASP A 35 -3.26 -10.27 13.00
N SER A 36 -3.77 -11.44 12.62
CA SER A 36 -3.70 -12.66 13.44
C SER A 36 -2.27 -13.18 13.55
N LEU A 37 -1.51 -13.17 12.46
CA LEU A 37 -0.11 -13.57 12.46
C LEU A 37 0.75 -12.62 13.33
N ALA A 38 0.49 -11.32 13.27
CA ALA A 38 1.17 -10.33 14.11
C ALA A 38 0.98 -10.61 15.61
N ARG A 39 -0.24 -11.00 16.01
CA ARG A 39 -0.57 -11.36 17.40
C ARG A 39 0.05 -12.68 17.84
N SER A 40 0.03 -13.69 16.98
CA SER A 40 0.56 -15.03 17.29
C SER A 40 2.08 -15.09 17.32
N PHE A 41 2.76 -14.21 16.58
CA PHE A 41 4.22 -14.16 16.50
C PHE A 41 4.68 -12.70 16.73
N PRO A 42 4.70 -12.19 17.97
CA PRO A 42 5.02 -10.78 18.23
C PRO A 42 6.50 -10.43 18.03
N ASP A 43 7.41 -11.41 18.14
CA ASP A 43 8.85 -11.17 18.02
C ASP A 43 9.36 -11.16 16.56
N PHE A 44 10.64 -10.84 16.40
CA PHE A 44 11.32 -10.81 15.10
C PHE A 44 12.49 -11.79 15.02
N ASN A 45 12.42 -12.91 15.77
CA ASN A 45 13.37 -14.00 15.58
C ASN A 45 13.24 -14.57 14.15
N PHE A 46 14.26 -15.29 13.67
CA PHE A 46 14.30 -15.75 12.28
C PHE A 46 13.06 -16.55 11.86
N LYS A 47 12.54 -17.47 12.71
CA LYS A 47 11.37 -18.29 12.36
C LYS A 47 10.10 -17.44 12.24
N SER A 48 9.86 -16.56 13.20
CA SER A 48 8.73 -15.63 13.18
C SER A 48 8.80 -14.68 11.99
N THR A 49 9.99 -14.12 11.74
CA THR A 49 10.25 -13.22 10.61
C THR A 49 10.08 -13.91 9.27
N LEU A 50 10.51 -15.18 9.14
CA LEU A 50 10.32 -15.99 7.94
C LEU A 50 8.82 -16.23 7.66
N LEU A 51 8.03 -16.59 8.67
CA LEU A 51 6.58 -16.78 8.51
C LEU A 51 5.89 -15.48 8.11
N LYS A 52 6.22 -14.36 8.76
CA LYS A 52 5.72 -13.02 8.45
C LYS A 52 6.06 -12.61 7.01
N ALA A 53 7.32 -12.80 6.59
CA ALA A 53 7.80 -12.50 5.25
C ALA A 53 7.09 -13.34 4.18
N ALA A 54 6.98 -14.65 4.42
CA ALA A 54 6.27 -15.56 3.51
C ALA A 54 4.79 -15.18 3.37
N ALA A 55 4.11 -14.88 4.48
CA ALA A 55 2.71 -14.46 4.48
C ALA A 55 2.49 -13.15 3.70
N VAL A 56 3.28 -12.11 3.97
CA VAL A 56 3.19 -10.84 3.22
C VAL A 56 3.45 -11.07 1.73
N ASN A 57 4.49 -11.84 1.39
CA ASN A 57 4.83 -12.07 0.00
C ASN A 57 3.75 -12.81 -0.77
N ALA A 58 3.18 -13.86 -0.18
CA ALA A 58 2.13 -14.66 -0.78
C ALA A 58 0.80 -13.90 -0.89
N LEU A 59 0.38 -13.21 0.18
CA LEU A 59 -0.93 -12.57 0.25
C LEU A 59 -0.99 -11.23 -0.49
N TYR A 60 0.12 -10.47 -0.53
CA TYR A 60 0.21 -9.20 -1.27
C TYR A 60 0.92 -9.32 -2.62
N GLY A 61 1.39 -10.51 -3.00
CA GLY A 61 1.98 -10.76 -4.33
C GLY A 61 3.24 -9.94 -4.61
N THR A 62 4.14 -9.79 -3.64
CA THR A 62 5.29 -8.88 -3.76
C THR A 62 6.46 -9.43 -4.60
N GLN A 63 6.34 -10.66 -5.09
CA GLN A 63 7.31 -11.34 -5.98
C GLN A 63 8.73 -11.43 -5.41
N VAL A 64 8.84 -11.55 -4.08
CA VAL A 64 10.10 -11.89 -3.42
C VAL A 64 10.32 -13.39 -3.55
N TYR A 65 11.29 -13.80 -4.36
CA TYR A 65 11.59 -15.23 -4.56
C TYR A 65 12.53 -15.79 -3.49
N ALA A 66 13.50 -15.00 -3.03
CA ALA A 66 14.50 -15.36 -2.03
C ALA A 66 14.00 -15.05 -0.61
N VAL A 67 12.86 -15.63 -0.22
CA VAL A 67 12.14 -15.25 1.02
C VAL A 67 12.98 -15.53 2.27
N ALA A 68 13.76 -16.61 2.29
CA ALA A 68 14.59 -16.97 3.44
C ALA A 68 15.73 -15.95 3.67
N GLU A 69 16.46 -15.57 2.61
CA GLU A 69 17.52 -14.57 2.70
C GLU A 69 16.95 -13.17 3.04
N VAL A 70 15.78 -12.83 2.51
CA VAL A 70 15.09 -11.59 2.90
C VAL A 70 14.71 -11.64 4.38
N ALA A 71 14.18 -12.76 4.88
CA ALA A 71 13.84 -12.90 6.30
C ALA A 71 15.07 -12.79 7.22
N GLU A 72 16.21 -13.35 6.81
CA GLU A 72 17.47 -13.19 7.53
C GLU A 72 17.91 -11.72 7.59
N HIS A 73 17.85 -11.01 6.47
CA HIS A 73 18.11 -9.57 6.43
C HIS A 73 17.21 -8.79 7.37
N LEU A 74 15.89 -9.02 7.32
CA LEU A 74 14.94 -8.36 8.22
C LEU A 74 15.26 -8.65 9.69
N CYS A 75 15.55 -9.91 10.03
CA CYS A 75 15.91 -10.32 11.39
C CYS A 75 17.16 -9.58 11.89
N ASN A 76 18.18 -9.42 11.03
CA ASN A 76 19.40 -8.69 11.37
C ASN A 76 19.16 -7.20 11.58
N VAL A 77 18.35 -6.56 10.71
CA VAL A 77 17.99 -5.15 10.85
C VAL A 77 17.16 -4.90 12.11
N LEU A 78 16.17 -5.74 12.38
CA LEU A 78 15.26 -5.59 13.53
C LEU A 78 15.87 -6.02 14.86
N GLY A 79 16.85 -6.94 14.83
CA GLY A 79 17.65 -7.30 16.01
C GLY A 79 18.60 -6.19 16.46
N ASN A 80 18.88 -5.21 15.59
CA ASN A 80 19.67 -4.03 15.94
C ASN A 80 18.76 -2.99 16.63
N THR A 81 18.81 -2.96 17.96
CA THR A 81 17.97 -2.12 18.84
C THR A 81 18.13 -0.60 18.65
N THR A 82 19.04 -0.16 17.78
CA THR A 82 19.33 1.25 17.53
C THR A 82 18.53 1.88 16.40
N VAL A 83 17.83 1.10 15.56
CA VAL A 83 17.10 1.66 14.41
C VAL A 83 15.74 2.22 14.87
N PRO A 84 15.53 3.55 14.78
CA PRO A 84 14.28 4.13 15.22
C PRO A 84 13.15 3.78 14.23
N ALA A 85 11.94 3.61 14.74
CA ALA A 85 10.75 3.41 13.92
C ALA A 85 10.44 4.70 13.13
N THR A 86 11.10 4.89 11.99
CA THR A 86 10.98 6.05 11.10
C THR A 86 10.94 5.55 9.65
N PRO A 87 10.61 6.40 8.65
CA PRO A 87 10.67 5.99 7.24
C PRO A 87 12.03 5.40 6.81
N ALA A 88 13.13 5.77 7.49
CA ALA A 88 14.45 5.19 7.25
C ALA A 88 14.49 3.68 7.55
N LEU A 89 13.77 3.21 8.57
CA LEU A 89 13.68 1.77 8.88
C LEU A 89 13.14 0.97 7.68
N VAL A 90 12.11 1.48 7.00
CA VAL A 90 11.54 0.79 5.83
C VAL A 90 12.52 0.74 4.66
N GLU A 91 13.31 1.80 4.44
CA GLU A 91 14.36 1.79 3.42
C GLU A 91 15.48 0.79 3.75
N GLU A 92 15.86 0.65 5.01
CA GLU A 92 16.86 -0.34 5.43
C GLU A 92 16.34 -1.77 5.33
N LEU A 93 15.08 -2.02 5.72
CA LEU A 93 14.42 -3.32 5.50
C LEU A 93 14.29 -3.66 4.01
N ALA A 94 14.14 -2.66 3.14
CA ALA A 94 13.98 -2.85 1.71
C ALA A 94 15.28 -3.20 0.97
N LYS A 95 16.45 -2.71 1.42
CA LYS A 95 17.75 -2.85 0.74
C LYS A 95 18.43 -4.17 1.13
N VAL A 96 18.07 -5.26 0.45
CA VAL A 96 18.61 -6.59 0.73
C VAL A 96 19.83 -6.85 -0.15
N LYS A 97 20.93 -7.26 0.48
CA LYS A 97 22.18 -7.64 -0.19
C LYS A 97 22.22 -9.15 -0.38
N PHE A 98 22.39 -9.58 -1.62
CA PHE A 98 22.56 -10.98 -1.99
C PHE A 98 24.00 -11.25 -2.44
N VAL A 99 24.54 -12.38 -1.99
CA VAL A 99 25.84 -12.89 -2.45
C VAL A 99 25.58 -14.10 -3.33
N ARG A 100 26.03 -14.05 -4.59
CA ARG A 100 25.98 -15.18 -5.52
C ARG A 100 27.37 -15.43 -6.08
N GLY A 101 28.08 -16.39 -5.50
CA GLY A 101 29.51 -16.59 -5.77
C GLY A 101 30.31 -15.36 -5.34
N SER A 102 31.10 -14.78 -6.25
CA SER A 102 31.87 -13.55 -6.01
C SER A 102 31.09 -12.26 -6.26
N LYS A 103 29.83 -12.33 -6.74
CA LYS A 103 29.02 -11.15 -7.05
C LYS A 103 28.18 -10.73 -5.85
N HIS A 104 28.23 -9.44 -5.54
CA HIS A 104 27.35 -8.78 -4.59
C HIS A 104 26.27 -8.00 -5.35
N ILE A 105 25.01 -8.33 -5.13
CA ILE A 105 23.86 -7.68 -5.78
C ILE A 105 22.98 -7.11 -4.68
N THR A 106 22.57 -5.85 -4.79
CA THR A 106 21.60 -5.25 -3.88
C THR A 106 20.28 -5.07 -4.61
N TRP A 107 19.20 -5.62 -4.06
CA TRP A 107 17.84 -5.37 -4.53
C TRP A 107 17.07 -4.53 -3.52
N THR A 108 16.11 -3.76 -4.01
CA THR A 108 15.30 -2.85 -3.18
C THR A 108 13.84 -3.25 -3.25
N PHE A 109 13.32 -3.82 -2.16
CA PHE A 109 11.96 -4.33 -2.05
C PHE A 109 11.02 -3.40 -1.27
N ARG A 110 10.96 -2.11 -1.62
CA ARG A 110 10.16 -1.10 -0.89
C ARG A 110 8.70 -1.49 -0.68
N SER A 111 8.07 -2.05 -1.72
CA SER A 111 6.66 -2.47 -1.64
C SER A 111 6.46 -3.58 -0.60
N PHE A 112 7.37 -4.54 -0.53
CA PHE A 112 7.35 -5.60 0.48
C PHE A 112 7.67 -5.06 1.88
N ALA A 113 8.76 -4.29 2.01
CA ALA A 113 9.22 -3.79 3.31
C ALA A 113 8.17 -2.87 3.97
N SER A 114 7.51 -2.02 3.20
CA SER A 114 6.44 -1.15 3.74
C SER A 114 5.21 -1.94 4.21
N LYS A 115 4.82 -3.01 3.50
CA LYS A 115 3.73 -3.91 3.92
C LYS A 115 4.10 -4.66 5.18
N PHE A 116 5.33 -5.20 5.24
CA PHE A 116 5.84 -5.84 6.45
C PHE A 116 5.82 -4.89 7.65
N ALA A 117 6.31 -3.65 7.46
CA ALA A 117 6.32 -2.64 8.52
C ALA A 117 4.90 -2.22 8.95
N HIS A 118 3.97 -2.07 8.00
CA HIS A 118 2.57 -1.78 8.30
C HIS A 118 1.95 -2.84 9.21
N PHE A 119 2.07 -4.12 8.86
CA PHE A 119 1.38 -5.19 9.61
C PHE A 119 2.09 -5.59 10.90
N PHE A 120 3.42 -5.54 10.96
CA PHE A 120 4.16 -6.15 12.07
C PHE A 120 4.89 -5.16 12.97
N ILE A 121 5.09 -3.90 12.55
CA ILE A 121 5.87 -2.92 13.31
C ILE A 121 4.98 -1.78 13.80
N GLY A 122 4.23 -1.13 12.89
CA GLY A 122 3.47 0.07 13.21
C GLY A 122 2.37 0.40 12.20
N PRO A 123 1.16 -0.16 12.33
CA PRO A 123 0.08 0.01 11.34
C PRO A 123 -0.41 1.45 11.18
N ASN A 124 -0.28 2.25 12.23
CA ASN A 124 -0.62 3.68 12.17
C ASN A 124 0.55 4.56 11.69
N GLN A 125 1.77 4.01 11.67
CA GLN A 125 2.98 4.78 11.40
C GLN A 125 3.50 4.56 9.96
N PHE A 126 3.35 3.35 9.43
CA PHE A 126 3.93 2.97 8.15
C PHE A 126 2.83 2.79 7.10
N PRO A 127 2.58 3.79 6.23
CA PRO A 127 1.69 3.62 5.10
C PRO A 127 2.25 2.60 4.10
N ILE A 128 1.37 1.89 3.40
CA ILE A 128 1.74 0.86 2.43
C ILE A 128 2.24 1.51 1.14
N TYR A 129 3.50 1.26 0.80
CA TYR A 129 4.08 1.67 -0.47
C TYR A 129 3.64 0.68 -1.56
N ASP A 130 2.73 1.12 -2.42
CA ASP A 130 2.22 0.38 -3.57
C ASP A 130 2.24 1.29 -4.82
N SER A 131 2.43 0.73 -6.00
CA SER A 131 2.53 1.54 -7.23
C SER A 131 1.25 2.33 -7.52
N TYR A 132 0.08 1.75 -7.27
CA TYR A 132 -1.20 2.47 -7.40
C TYR A 132 -1.35 3.54 -6.32
N ALA A 133 -0.97 3.23 -5.08
CA ALA A 133 -1.05 4.18 -3.97
C ALA A 133 -0.12 5.39 -4.18
N VAL A 134 1.13 5.17 -4.60
CA VAL A 134 2.11 6.23 -4.91
C VAL A 134 1.59 7.14 -6.02
N LYS A 135 1.06 6.55 -7.09
CA LYS A 135 0.56 7.32 -8.24
C LYS A 135 -0.70 8.11 -7.90
N MET A 136 -1.61 7.54 -7.08
CA MET A 136 -2.78 8.26 -6.57
C MET A 136 -2.43 9.37 -5.58
N LEU A 137 -1.49 9.13 -4.67
CA LEU A 137 -1.03 10.13 -3.72
C LEU A 137 -0.49 11.35 -4.46
N THR A 138 0.39 11.12 -5.43
CA THR A 138 1.00 12.20 -6.23
C THR A 138 -0.03 12.92 -7.10
N TYR A 139 -1.06 12.23 -7.59
CA TYR A 139 -2.20 12.84 -8.26
C TYR A 139 -2.98 13.78 -7.32
N HIS A 140 -3.30 13.37 -6.10
CA HIS A 140 -3.96 14.24 -5.13
C HIS A 140 -3.10 15.47 -4.79
N LEU A 141 -1.81 15.29 -4.55
CA LEU A 141 -0.93 16.38 -4.15
C LEU A 141 -0.63 17.36 -5.30
N ASN A 142 -0.43 16.84 -6.53
CA ASN A 142 0.18 17.60 -7.63
C ASN A 142 -0.66 17.65 -8.92
N GLY A 143 -1.81 16.98 -8.97
CA GLY A 143 -2.64 16.85 -10.18
C GLY A 143 -2.05 15.92 -11.24
N LYS A 144 -0.91 15.29 -10.96
CA LYS A 144 -0.19 14.38 -11.87
C LYS A 144 0.32 13.18 -11.09
N GLY A 145 0.14 11.98 -11.65
CA GLY A 145 0.76 10.79 -11.10
C GLY A 145 2.26 10.75 -11.40
N ARG A 146 3.04 10.35 -10.41
CA ARG A 146 4.47 10.03 -10.54
C ARG A 146 4.72 8.63 -9.99
N GLU A 147 5.81 8.04 -10.45
CA GLU A 147 6.31 6.74 -10.00
C GLU A 147 7.70 6.92 -9.41
N GLY A 148 8.17 5.94 -8.63
CA GLY A 148 9.56 5.90 -8.16
C GLY A 148 9.92 6.88 -7.03
N LEU A 149 8.97 7.26 -6.17
CA LEU A 149 9.31 7.99 -4.94
C LEU A 149 10.20 7.14 -4.01
N SER A 150 11.04 7.78 -3.21
CA SER A 150 11.55 7.10 -2.01
C SER A 150 10.41 6.83 -1.03
N TYR A 151 10.58 5.89 -0.11
CA TYR A 151 9.59 5.65 0.94
C TYR A 151 9.40 6.87 1.82
N GLU A 152 10.47 7.61 2.12
CA GLU A 152 10.41 8.86 2.88
C GLU A 152 9.56 9.92 2.17
N GLN A 153 9.79 10.16 0.87
CA GLN A 153 8.98 11.09 0.08
C GLN A 153 7.51 10.68 0.05
N PHE A 154 7.24 9.37 -0.07
CA PHE A 154 5.90 8.82 -0.01
C PHE A 154 5.24 9.05 1.36
N ALA A 155 5.93 8.73 2.46
CA ALA A 155 5.41 8.89 3.82
C ALA A 155 5.14 10.36 4.16
N VAL A 156 6.02 11.29 3.78
CA VAL A 156 5.81 12.74 3.94
C VAL A 156 4.60 13.20 3.13
N GLY A 157 4.49 12.78 1.88
CA GLY A 157 3.33 13.11 1.04
C GLY A 157 2.03 12.53 1.59
N PHE A 158 2.07 11.31 2.12
CA PHE A 158 0.93 10.63 2.72
C PHE A 158 0.44 11.40 3.95
N SER A 159 1.34 11.78 4.86
CA SER A 159 0.98 12.63 6.01
C SER A 159 0.39 13.95 5.53
N ALA A 160 1.02 14.61 4.57
CA ALA A 160 0.53 15.88 4.05
C ALA A 160 -0.88 15.78 3.44
N LEU A 161 -1.20 14.69 2.73
CA LEU A 161 -2.55 14.45 2.22
C LEU A 161 -3.54 14.19 3.36
N LYS A 162 -3.16 13.34 4.32
CA LYS A 162 -3.98 13.00 5.48
C LYS A 162 -4.32 14.22 6.34
N ASP A 163 -3.32 15.08 6.59
CA ASP A 163 -3.46 16.30 7.40
C ASP A 163 -4.26 17.40 6.68
N ALA A 164 -4.39 17.31 5.35
CA ALA A 164 -5.20 18.24 4.56
C ALA A 164 -6.69 17.88 4.49
N LEU A 165 -7.09 16.72 5.03
CA LEU A 165 -8.49 16.30 5.07
C LEU A 165 -9.25 17.04 6.18
N ASP A 166 -10.50 17.42 5.90
CA ASP A 166 -11.43 18.02 6.85
C ASP A 166 -12.22 16.97 7.66
N PHE A 167 -11.79 15.70 7.61
CA PHE A 167 -12.35 14.58 8.36
C PHE A 167 -11.24 13.63 8.80
N PRO A 168 -11.38 12.99 9.97
CA PRO A 168 -10.39 12.04 10.45
C PRO A 168 -10.41 10.76 9.61
N VAL A 169 -9.22 10.23 9.35
CA VAL A 169 -9.02 8.89 8.77
C VAL A 169 -7.81 8.24 9.44
N THR A 170 -7.83 6.92 9.52
CA THR A 170 -6.67 6.11 9.88
C THR A 170 -5.71 5.96 8.69
N THR A 171 -4.47 5.57 8.98
CA THR A 171 -3.49 5.23 7.94
C THR A 171 -4.02 4.11 7.04
N ARG A 172 -4.61 3.06 7.63
CA ARG A 172 -5.16 1.93 6.88
C ARG A 172 -6.33 2.33 5.97
N GLU A 173 -7.21 3.24 6.40
CA GLU A 173 -8.31 3.74 5.57
C GLU A 173 -7.81 4.53 4.36
N LEU A 174 -6.82 5.42 4.55
CA LEU A 174 -6.24 6.18 3.45
C LEU A 174 -5.45 5.27 2.49
N ASP A 175 -4.71 4.28 3.00
CA ASP A 175 -4.04 3.27 2.15
C ASP A 175 -5.05 2.51 1.28
N ARG A 176 -6.15 2.01 1.88
CA ARG A 176 -7.22 1.30 1.15
C ARG A 176 -7.83 2.17 0.07
N TYR A 177 -8.11 3.44 0.37
CA TYR A 177 -8.62 4.38 -0.62
C TYR A 177 -7.62 4.58 -1.77
N LEU A 178 -6.36 4.90 -1.48
CA LEU A 178 -5.36 5.19 -2.51
C LEU A 178 -5.15 3.98 -3.45
N TRP A 179 -5.12 2.78 -2.88
CA TRP A 179 -4.96 1.54 -3.63
C TRP A 179 -6.20 1.19 -4.48
N LEU A 180 -7.40 1.24 -3.90
CA LEU A 180 -8.65 0.91 -4.59
C LEU A 180 -8.98 1.95 -5.67
N ALA A 181 -8.94 3.24 -5.33
CA ALA A 181 -9.20 4.33 -6.28
C ALA A 181 -8.15 4.36 -7.40
N GLY A 182 -6.89 4.04 -7.09
CA GLY A 182 -5.83 3.94 -8.08
C GLY A 182 -6.08 2.84 -9.08
N GLN A 183 -6.46 1.65 -8.63
CA GLN A 183 -6.81 0.55 -9.52
C GLN A 183 -8.09 0.81 -10.31
N LEU A 184 -9.09 1.45 -9.72
CA LEU A 184 -10.30 1.84 -10.44
C LEU A 184 -9.99 2.81 -11.60
N ARG A 185 -9.19 3.85 -11.32
CA ARG A 185 -8.76 4.82 -12.33
C ARG A 185 -7.86 4.17 -13.38
N ALA A 186 -6.97 3.25 -13.00
CA ALA A 186 -6.17 2.46 -13.93
C ALA A 186 -7.02 1.60 -14.87
N TRP A 187 -7.99 0.88 -14.32
CA TRP A 187 -8.91 0.03 -15.08
C TRP A 187 -9.71 0.84 -16.10
N LYS A 188 -10.20 2.03 -15.72
CA LYS A 188 -10.93 2.93 -16.61
C LYS A 188 -10.05 3.80 -17.51
N GLY A 189 -8.74 3.84 -17.29
CA GLY A 189 -7.83 4.73 -18.01
C GLY A 189 -8.00 6.22 -17.68
N LEU A 190 -8.50 6.53 -16.48
CA LEU A 190 -8.71 7.88 -15.98
C LEU A 190 -7.44 8.39 -15.28
N LEU A 191 -7.25 9.72 -15.26
CA LEU A 191 -6.09 10.34 -14.62
C LEU A 191 -5.92 9.81 -13.18
N PRO A 192 -4.71 9.54 -12.72
CA PRO A 192 -3.42 9.76 -13.38
C PRO A 192 -3.01 8.69 -14.41
N TRP A 193 -3.85 7.69 -14.70
CA TRP A 193 -3.69 6.79 -15.84
C TRP A 193 -4.25 7.45 -17.10
N ARG A 194 -3.74 7.06 -18.27
CA ARG A 194 -4.17 7.65 -19.56
C ARG A 194 -4.78 6.64 -20.52
N ARG A 195 -4.70 5.36 -20.17
CA ARG A 195 -5.17 4.23 -20.96
C ARG A 195 -5.70 3.18 -19.99
N PRO A 196 -6.83 2.53 -20.32
CA PRO A 196 -7.32 1.38 -19.56
C PRO A 196 -6.23 0.32 -19.40
N TYR A 197 -6.11 -0.22 -18.20
CA TYR A 197 -5.19 -1.30 -17.89
C TYR A 197 -5.96 -2.46 -17.23
N PRO A 198 -6.11 -3.61 -17.91
CA PRO A 198 -6.87 -4.74 -17.37
C PRO A 198 -6.10 -5.53 -16.32
N GLY A 199 -4.79 -5.35 -16.17
CA GLY A 199 -3.95 -6.09 -15.22
C GLY A 199 -4.05 -5.61 -13.76
N ILE A 200 -5.20 -5.07 -13.35
CA ILE A 200 -5.46 -4.73 -11.94
C ILE A 200 -5.75 -6.01 -11.13
N ASN A 201 -5.86 -5.88 -9.81
CA ASN A 201 -6.24 -6.98 -8.94
C ASN A 201 -7.56 -7.62 -9.39
N SER A 202 -7.58 -8.95 -9.48
CA SER A 202 -8.70 -9.69 -10.06
C SER A 202 -9.98 -9.62 -9.23
N GLU A 203 -9.88 -9.50 -7.90
CA GLU A 203 -11.07 -9.32 -7.04
C GLU A 203 -11.69 -7.93 -7.25
N LEU A 204 -10.86 -6.88 -7.32
CA LEU A 204 -11.35 -5.55 -7.65
C LEU A 204 -11.91 -5.46 -9.06
N GLN A 205 -11.29 -6.13 -10.04
CA GLN A 205 -11.82 -6.16 -11.40
C GLN A 205 -13.25 -6.73 -11.43
N ARG A 206 -13.45 -7.92 -10.81
CA ARG A 206 -14.79 -8.53 -10.70
C ARG A 206 -15.77 -7.63 -9.96
N LEU A 207 -15.30 -6.93 -8.92
CA LEU A 207 -16.13 -5.97 -8.20
C LEU A 207 -16.54 -4.81 -9.10
N PHE A 208 -15.62 -4.19 -9.84
CA PHE A 208 -15.90 -3.05 -10.71
C PHE A 208 -16.74 -3.41 -11.95
N GLU A 209 -16.69 -4.66 -12.39
CA GLU A 209 -17.53 -5.21 -13.46
C GLU A 209 -18.94 -5.57 -12.99
N SER A 210 -19.20 -5.56 -11.68
CA SER A 210 -20.50 -5.93 -11.13
C SER A 210 -21.63 -5.03 -11.66
N PRO A 211 -22.75 -5.61 -12.15
CA PRO A 211 -23.91 -4.85 -12.57
C PRO A 211 -24.75 -4.34 -11.38
N ALA A 212 -24.41 -4.71 -10.15
CA ALA A 212 -25.15 -4.31 -8.96
C ALA A 212 -25.19 -2.78 -8.83
N ARG A 213 -26.39 -2.20 -8.77
CA ARG A 213 -26.62 -0.75 -8.73
C ARG A 213 -25.81 -0.06 -7.62
N GLU A 214 -25.79 -0.64 -6.43
CA GLU A 214 -25.01 -0.15 -5.29
C GLU A 214 -23.51 -0.05 -5.62
N VAL A 215 -22.93 -1.08 -6.24
CA VAL A 215 -21.51 -1.10 -6.62
C VAL A 215 -21.21 -0.04 -7.68
N GLN A 216 -22.11 0.15 -8.65
CA GLN A 216 -21.98 1.21 -9.65
C GLN A 216 -22.04 2.61 -9.04
N GLU A 217 -22.96 2.84 -8.11
CA GLU A 217 -23.11 4.11 -7.39
C GLU A 217 -21.86 4.42 -6.54
N LEU A 218 -21.34 3.43 -5.81
CA LEU A 218 -20.10 3.57 -5.05
C LEU A 218 -18.90 3.84 -5.96
N THR A 219 -18.78 3.11 -7.08
CA THR A 219 -17.69 3.29 -8.05
C THR A 219 -17.69 4.71 -8.62
N ARG A 220 -18.86 5.26 -9.00
CA ARG A 220 -19.00 6.67 -9.43
C ARG A 220 -18.66 7.65 -8.31
N ALA A 221 -19.05 7.33 -7.08
CA ALA A 221 -18.75 8.17 -5.92
C ALA A 221 -17.25 8.23 -5.64
N VAL A 222 -16.50 7.14 -5.75
CA VAL A 222 -15.02 7.12 -5.63
C VAL A 222 -14.36 8.05 -6.65
N LEU A 223 -14.87 8.10 -7.88
CA LEU A 223 -14.34 8.96 -8.96
C LEU A 223 -14.67 10.46 -8.77
N GLY A 224 -15.56 10.81 -7.86
CA GLY A 224 -15.85 12.21 -7.52
C GLY A 224 -16.98 12.86 -8.32
N GLY A 225 -17.90 12.09 -8.92
CA GLY A 225 -19.18 12.56 -9.47
C GLY A 225 -19.13 13.45 -10.73
N GLY A 226 -17.95 13.86 -11.19
CA GLY A 226 -17.77 14.68 -12.41
C GLY A 226 -17.00 13.99 -13.54
N GLU A 227 -16.38 12.84 -13.28
CA GLU A 227 -15.73 12.01 -14.30
C GLU A 227 -16.71 10.93 -14.75
N ASN A 228 -17.57 11.26 -15.72
CA ASN A 228 -18.25 10.23 -16.48
C ASN A 228 -17.22 9.50 -17.36
N PRO A 229 -17.28 8.16 -17.47
CA PRO A 229 -16.50 7.42 -18.45
C PRO A 229 -16.88 7.83 -19.88
#